data_AF-A0A8C8ZL32-F1
#
_entry.id   AF-A0A8C8ZL32-F1
#
_cell.length_a   1.000
_cell.length_b   1.000
_cell.length_c   1.000
_cell.angle_alpha   90.00
_cell.angle_beta   90.00
_cell.angle_gamma   90.00
#
_symmetry.space_group_name_H-M   'P 1'
#
loop_
_entity.id
_entity.type
_entity.pdbx_description
1 polymer ?
#
loop_
_entity_poly.entity_id
_entity_poly.type
_entity_poly.pdbx_seq_one_letter_code
_entity_poly.pdbx_strand_id
1 'polypeptide(L)'
;MHPYSRQTINQLLAEMDGFKPNEGVIIIGATNFPEALDNALIRPGRFDMQVTVPRPDVRGRTEILKWYLNKIKFDQSVDPEIIARGTVGFSGAELENLVNQAALKAAVDGKEMVTMKELEFSKDKILMGPERRSVEIDNKNKTITAYHESGHAIIAYYTKDAMPINKATIILFHVIYLFTL
;
A
#
# COMPACT_ATOMS: atom_id res chain seq x y z
N MET A 1 -12.05 28.91 2.86
CA MET A 1 -12.62 28.24 4.05
C MET A 1 -14.06 28.71 4.23
N HIS A 2 -15.01 27.78 4.26
CA HIS A 2 -16.43 28.10 4.42
C HIS A 2 -16.68 28.63 5.85
N PRO A 3 -17.53 29.67 6.05
CA PRO A 3 -17.82 30.22 7.39
C PRO A 3 -18.30 29.17 8.41
N TYR A 4 -19.02 28.14 7.95
CA TYR A 4 -19.49 27.05 8.79
C TYR A 4 -18.37 26.18 9.38
N SER A 5 -17.24 25.98 8.66
CA SER A 5 -16.12 25.20 9.19
C SER A 5 -15.45 25.87 10.39
N ARG A 6 -15.37 27.21 10.40
CA ARG A 6 -14.81 27.95 11.55
C ARG A 6 -15.73 27.88 12.77
N GLN A 7 -17.04 27.90 12.56
CA GLN A 7 -18.01 27.74 13.64
C GLN A 7 -17.90 26.36 14.31
N THR A 8 -17.77 25.30 13.53
CA THR A 8 -17.57 23.94 14.07
C THR A 8 -16.24 23.80 14.82
N ILE A 9 -15.15 24.38 14.30
CA ILE A 9 -13.85 24.35 14.98
C ILE A 9 -13.92 25.10 16.31
N ASN A 10 -14.52 26.29 16.33
CA ASN A 10 -14.64 27.06 17.57
C ASN A 10 -15.52 26.35 18.62
N GLN A 11 -16.58 25.64 18.19
CA GLN A 11 -17.37 24.83 19.11
C GLN A 11 -16.53 23.68 19.67
N LEU A 12 -15.80 22.94 18.83
CA LEU A 12 -14.92 21.86 19.29
C LEU A 12 -13.89 22.37 20.30
N LEU A 13 -13.28 23.53 20.05
CA LEU A 13 -12.33 24.15 20.98
C LEU A 13 -12.96 24.54 22.32
N ALA A 14 -14.18 25.09 22.30
CA ALA A 14 -14.90 25.45 23.52
C ALA A 14 -15.26 24.23 24.37
N GLU A 15 -15.67 23.11 23.74
CA GLU A 15 -15.89 21.85 24.44
C GLU A 15 -14.58 21.28 25.00
N MET A 16 -13.49 21.32 24.22
CA MET A 16 -12.17 20.85 24.66
C MET A 16 -11.64 21.62 25.89
N ASP A 17 -11.81 22.94 25.92
CA ASP A 17 -11.43 23.77 27.06
C ASP A 17 -12.41 23.64 28.24
N GLY A 18 -13.63 23.13 28.00
CA GLY A 18 -14.70 22.95 28.98
C GLY A 18 -14.56 21.71 29.85
N PHE A 19 -13.77 20.72 29.43
CA PHE A 19 -13.54 19.50 30.21
C PHE A 19 -12.71 19.79 31.46
N LYS A 20 -13.25 19.45 32.63
CA LYS A 20 -12.45 19.44 33.87
C LYS A 20 -11.52 18.22 33.87
N PRO A 21 -10.28 18.33 34.40
CA PRO A 21 -9.32 17.22 34.42
C PRO A 21 -9.81 15.89 35.04
N ASN A 22 -10.91 15.91 35.79
CA ASN A 22 -11.50 14.73 36.46
C ASN A 22 -12.56 13.98 35.64
N GLU A 23 -12.85 14.36 34.39
CA GLU A 23 -13.89 13.69 33.59
C GLU A 23 -13.40 12.42 32.87
N GLY A 24 -12.09 12.11 32.89
CA GLY A 24 -11.55 10.86 32.36
C GLY A 24 -11.71 10.65 30.85
N VAL A 25 -12.02 11.72 30.11
CA VAL A 25 -12.21 11.69 28.65
C VAL A 25 -10.86 11.84 27.94
N ILE A 26 -10.60 10.99 26.94
CA ILE A 26 -9.41 11.07 26.08
C ILE A 26 -9.87 11.38 24.66
N ILE A 27 -9.26 12.39 24.03
CA ILE A 27 -9.54 12.79 22.66
C ILE A 27 -8.38 12.36 21.76
N ILE A 28 -8.68 11.61 20.70
CA ILE A 28 -7.71 11.18 19.70
C ILE A 28 -8.16 11.68 18.33
N GLY A 29 -7.28 12.42 17.64
CA GLY A 29 -7.48 12.89 16.28
C GLY A 29 -6.49 12.23 15.31
N ALA A 30 -6.88 12.10 14.04
CA ALA A 30 -6.01 11.64 12.97
C ALA A 30 -6.04 12.63 11.81
N THR A 31 -4.86 12.97 11.28
CA THR A 31 -4.72 13.82 10.09
C THR A 31 -3.54 13.34 9.24
N ASN A 32 -3.67 13.48 7.93
CA ASN A 32 -2.56 13.30 6.99
C ASN A 32 -1.80 14.61 6.71
N PHE A 33 -2.32 15.75 7.20
CA PHE A 33 -1.79 17.09 6.96
C PHE A 33 -1.68 17.86 8.29
N PRO A 34 -0.70 17.52 9.16
CA PRO A 34 -0.51 18.21 10.43
C PRO A 34 -0.22 19.71 10.25
N GLU A 35 0.46 20.10 9.18
CA GLU A 35 0.78 21.49 8.84
C GLU A 35 -0.43 22.33 8.43
N ALA A 36 -1.52 21.69 8.02
CA ALA A 36 -2.76 22.36 7.67
C ALA A 36 -3.68 22.59 8.89
N LEU A 37 -3.31 22.07 10.07
CA LEU A 37 -4.07 22.27 11.29
C LEU A 37 -3.95 23.71 11.79
N ASP A 38 -5.05 24.23 12.33
CA ASP A 38 -5.06 25.53 13.00
C ASP A 38 -4.18 25.46 14.26
N ASN A 39 -3.28 26.43 14.43
CA ASN A 39 -2.43 26.57 15.60
C ASN A 39 -3.22 26.61 16.92
N ALA A 40 -4.52 26.97 16.88
CA ALA A 40 -5.39 26.90 18.04
C ALA A 40 -5.56 25.46 18.56
N LEU A 41 -5.58 24.45 17.69
CA LEU A 41 -5.84 23.05 18.06
C LEU A 41 -4.65 22.38 18.77
N ILE A 42 -3.42 22.81 18.46
CA ILE A 42 -2.17 22.20 18.96
C ILE A 42 -1.61 22.86 20.23
N ARG A 43 -2.36 23.78 20.84
CA ARG A 43 -1.93 24.45 22.08
C ARG A 43 -2.02 23.48 23.28
N PRO A 44 -1.20 23.70 24.33
CA PRO A 44 -1.28 22.93 25.57
C PRO A 44 -2.71 22.85 26.11
N GLY A 45 -3.15 21.67 26.53
CA GLY A 45 -4.52 21.41 27.00
C GLY A 45 -5.53 21.01 25.91
N ARG A 46 -5.10 20.93 24.64
CA ARG A 46 -5.91 20.44 23.50
C ARG A 46 -5.25 19.22 22.86
N PHE A 47 -4.84 19.30 21.59
CA PHE A 47 -4.00 18.27 20.96
C PHE A 47 -2.53 18.53 21.23
N ASP A 48 -2.14 18.42 22.49
CA ASP A 48 -0.78 18.71 22.96
C ASP A 48 0.20 17.54 22.73
N MET A 49 -0.28 16.30 22.70
CA MET A 49 0.49 15.13 22.28
C MET A 49 0.27 14.81 20.80
N GLN A 50 1.37 14.76 20.04
CA GLN A 50 1.39 14.34 18.65
C GLN A 50 2.21 13.08 18.49
N VAL A 51 1.64 12.07 17.84
CA VAL A 51 2.32 10.81 17.53
C VAL A 51 2.28 10.60 16.03
N THR A 52 3.45 10.61 15.39
CA THR A 52 3.58 10.31 13.96
C THR A 52 3.64 8.81 13.76
N VAL A 53 2.77 8.28 12.90
CA VAL A 53 2.79 6.87 12.50
C VAL A 53 3.38 6.78 11.09
N PRO A 54 4.67 6.39 10.95
CA PRO A 54 5.29 6.27 9.63
C PRO A 54 4.78 5.04 8.89
N ARG A 55 5.08 4.96 7.59
CA ARG A 55 4.90 3.72 6.83
C ARG A 55 5.78 2.62 7.42
N PRO A 56 5.31 1.35 7.43
CA PRO A 56 6.05 0.24 8.01
C PRO A 56 7.34 -0.06 7.22
N ASP A 57 8.40 -0.40 7.96
CA ASP A 57 9.63 -0.97 7.42
C ASP A 57 9.43 -2.44 7.00
N VAL A 58 10.48 -3.10 6.50
CA VAL A 58 10.36 -4.50 6.03
C VAL A 58 9.84 -5.41 7.14
N ARG A 59 10.36 -5.26 8.37
CA ARG A 59 9.93 -6.05 9.54
C ARG A 59 8.46 -5.79 9.90
N GLY A 60 8.06 -4.52 9.96
CA GLY A 60 6.68 -4.11 10.21
C GLY A 60 5.73 -4.66 9.15
N ARG A 61 6.11 -4.64 7.87
CA ARG A 61 5.31 -5.24 6.80
C ARG A 61 5.20 -6.75 6.97
N THR A 62 6.28 -7.45 7.33
CA THR A 62 6.25 -8.89 7.63
C THR A 62 5.28 -9.22 8.76
N GLU A 63 5.30 -8.46 9.87
CA GLU A 63 4.41 -8.69 11.00
C GLU A 63 2.94 -8.38 10.66
N ILE A 64 2.68 -7.30 9.91
CA ILE A 64 1.35 -6.97 9.41
C ILE A 64 0.83 -8.10 8.51
N LEU A 65 1.65 -8.57 7.56
CA LEU A 65 1.28 -9.67 6.67
C LEU A 65 0.99 -10.95 7.45
N LYS A 66 1.84 -11.32 8.42
CA LYS A 66 1.60 -12.48 9.31
C LYS A 66 0.25 -12.36 10.01
N TRP A 67 -0.07 -11.20 10.56
CA TRP A 67 -1.34 -10.98 11.25
C TRP A 67 -2.54 -11.17 10.32
N TYR A 68 -2.50 -10.62 9.10
CA TYR A 68 -3.59 -10.78 8.13
C TYR A 68 -3.67 -12.20 7.55
N LEU A 69 -2.53 -12.87 7.34
CA LEU A 69 -2.50 -14.27 6.90
C LEU A 69 -3.16 -15.19 7.93
N ASN A 70 -2.96 -14.96 9.23
CA ASN A 70 -3.61 -15.73 10.29
C ASN A 70 -5.14 -15.58 10.33
N LYS A 71 -5.73 -14.60 9.62
CA LYS A 71 -7.19 -14.46 9.49
C LYS A 71 -7.79 -15.30 8.37
N ILE A 72 -6.97 -15.91 7.52
CA ILE A 72 -7.39 -16.70 6.37
C ILE A 72 -6.75 -18.10 6.40
N LYS A 73 -7.24 -19.01 5.56
CA LYS A 73 -6.58 -20.30 5.34
C LYS A 73 -5.41 -20.09 4.38
N PHE A 74 -4.19 -20.30 4.85
CA PHE A 74 -2.97 -20.20 4.05
C PHE A 74 -2.07 -21.43 4.26
N ASP A 75 -1.21 -21.69 3.29
CA ASP A 75 -0.23 -22.76 3.35
C ASP A 75 0.95 -22.37 4.26
N GLN A 76 1.39 -23.26 5.15
CA GLN A 76 2.51 -22.99 6.07
C GLN A 76 3.86 -22.80 5.38
N SER A 77 3.98 -23.18 4.10
CA SER A 77 5.16 -22.90 3.27
C SER A 77 5.28 -21.44 2.84
N VAL A 78 4.25 -20.61 3.06
CA VAL A 78 4.30 -19.18 2.76
C VAL A 78 5.27 -18.48 3.70
N ASP A 79 6.28 -17.82 3.12
CA ASP A 79 7.15 -16.90 3.83
C ASP A 79 6.72 -15.43 3.57
N PRO A 80 6.11 -14.75 4.57
CA PRO A 80 5.66 -13.37 4.42
C PRO A 80 6.82 -12.37 4.21
N GLU A 81 8.05 -12.74 4.58
CA GLU A 81 9.22 -11.88 4.39
C GLU A 81 9.53 -11.65 2.91
N ILE A 82 9.29 -12.66 2.07
CA ILE A 82 9.46 -12.56 0.61
C ILE A 82 8.53 -11.47 0.04
N ILE A 83 7.26 -11.45 0.46
CA ILE A 83 6.30 -10.42 0.02
C ILE A 83 6.62 -9.06 0.63
N ALA A 84 7.03 -9.00 1.90
CA ALA A 84 7.41 -7.75 2.57
C ALA A 84 8.55 -7.02 1.85
N ARG A 85 9.53 -7.76 1.31
CA ARG A 85 10.62 -7.20 0.49
C ARG A 85 10.12 -6.60 -0.83
N GLY A 86 9.13 -7.22 -1.46
CA GLY A 86 8.55 -6.76 -2.74
C GLY A 86 7.43 -5.70 -2.62
N THR A 87 7.11 -5.24 -1.42
CA THR A 87 5.99 -4.30 -1.15
C THR A 87 6.51 -2.99 -0.52
N VAL A 88 7.65 -2.50 -1.01
CA VAL A 88 8.26 -1.25 -0.53
C VAL A 88 7.26 -0.10 -0.66
N GLY A 89 7.11 0.66 0.42
CA GLY A 89 6.19 1.79 0.46
C GLY A 89 4.73 1.41 0.76
N PHE A 90 4.37 0.14 0.90
CA PHE A 90 3.00 -0.23 1.23
C PHE A 90 2.64 0.20 2.66
N SER A 91 1.45 0.75 2.82
CA SER A 91 0.75 0.96 4.08
C SER A 91 0.12 -0.34 4.60
N GLY A 92 -0.27 -0.36 5.87
CA GLY A 92 -0.98 -1.52 6.44
C GLY A 92 -2.26 -1.89 5.69
N ALA A 93 -3.00 -0.89 5.23
CA ALA A 93 -4.22 -1.09 4.44
C ALA A 93 -3.94 -1.71 3.06
N GLU A 94 -2.83 -1.36 2.41
CA GLU A 94 -2.43 -1.97 1.13
C GLU A 94 -2.01 -3.43 1.30
N LEU A 95 -1.35 -3.76 2.42
CA LEU A 95 -1.00 -5.14 2.77
C LEU A 95 -2.23 -5.99 3.09
N GLU A 96 -3.21 -5.42 3.82
CA GLU A 96 -4.51 -6.07 4.02
C GLU A 96 -5.19 -6.38 2.69
N ASN A 97 -5.24 -5.38 1.80
CA ASN A 97 -5.85 -5.56 0.49
C ASN A 97 -5.12 -6.62 -0.34
N LEU A 98 -3.79 -6.70 -0.27
CA LEU A 98 -3.01 -7.74 -0.93
C LEU A 98 -3.42 -9.14 -0.47
N VAL A 99 -3.54 -9.35 0.84
CA VAL A 99 -3.96 -10.65 1.41
C VAL A 99 -5.41 -10.98 1.01
N ASN A 100 -6.31 -9.99 1.04
CA ASN A 100 -7.70 -10.17 0.62
C ASN A 100 -7.81 -10.52 -0.87
N GLN A 101 -7.06 -9.86 -1.75
CA GLN A 101 -7.03 -10.20 -3.18
C GLN A 101 -6.46 -11.61 -3.42
N ALA A 102 -5.48 -12.05 -2.61
CA ALA A 102 -4.92 -13.39 -2.71
C ALA A 102 -5.93 -14.46 -2.29
N ALA A 103 -6.68 -14.21 -1.21
CA ALA A 103 -7.77 -15.08 -0.79
C ALA A 103 -8.89 -15.16 -1.84
N LEU A 104 -9.27 -14.04 -2.44
CA LEU A 104 -10.24 -14.03 -3.54
C LEU A 104 -9.73 -14.81 -4.75
N LYS A 105 -8.46 -14.66 -5.10
CA LYS A 105 -7.84 -15.41 -6.20
C LYS A 105 -7.84 -16.91 -5.93
N ALA A 106 -7.50 -17.34 -4.72
CA ALA A 106 -7.55 -18.75 -4.32
C ALA A 106 -8.98 -19.31 -4.45
N ALA A 107 -9.99 -18.56 -4.00
CA ALA A 107 -11.39 -18.96 -4.10
C ALA A 107 -11.86 -19.07 -5.57
N VAL A 108 -11.49 -18.12 -6.43
CA VAL A 108 -11.79 -18.16 -7.87
C VAL A 108 -11.14 -19.35 -8.55
N ASP A 109 -9.92 -19.72 -8.15
CA ASP A 109 -9.18 -20.86 -8.70
C ASP A 109 -9.59 -22.20 -8.05
N GLY A 110 -10.59 -22.21 -7.17
CA GLY A 110 -11.10 -23.42 -6.51
C GLY A 110 -10.12 -24.03 -5.49
N LYS A 111 -9.18 -23.24 -4.95
CA LYS A 111 -8.22 -23.68 -3.93
C LYS A 111 -8.77 -23.49 -2.52
N GLU A 112 -8.48 -24.43 -1.64
CA GLU A 112 -8.91 -24.37 -0.22
C GLU A 112 -8.06 -23.45 0.66
N MET A 113 -6.84 -23.14 0.21
CA MET A 113 -5.87 -22.32 0.94
C MET A 113 -5.08 -21.41 0.01
N VAL A 114 -4.66 -20.26 0.53
CA VAL A 114 -3.79 -19.30 -0.16
C VAL A 114 -2.35 -19.80 -0.14
N THR A 115 -1.73 -19.88 -1.31
CA THR A 115 -0.30 -20.21 -1.45
C THR A 115 0.52 -19.00 -1.86
N MET A 116 1.84 -19.16 -1.92
CA MET A 116 2.77 -18.13 -2.38
C MET A 116 2.39 -17.58 -3.76
N LYS A 117 1.85 -18.42 -4.65
CA LYS A 117 1.45 -18.03 -6.01
C LYS A 117 0.33 -16.99 -6.02
N GLU A 118 -0.66 -17.11 -5.13
CA GLU A 118 -1.78 -16.17 -5.06
C GLU A 118 -1.35 -14.84 -4.44
N LEU A 119 -0.42 -14.87 -3.48
CA LEU A 119 0.15 -13.67 -2.89
C LEU A 119 1.00 -12.90 -3.90
N GLU A 120 1.85 -13.60 -4.67
CA GLU A 120 2.62 -13.00 -5.76
C GLU A 120 1.72 -12.42 -6.85
N PHE A 121 0.69 -13.16 -7.26
CA PHE A 121 -0.30 -12.68 -8.23
C PHE A 121 -0.97 -11.39 -7.75
N SER A 122 -1.41 -11.35 -6.49
CA SER A 122 -2.07 -10.18 -5.91
C SER A 122 -1.12 -8.99 -5.77
N LYS A 123 0.13 -9.23 -5.37
CA LYS A 123 1.18 -8.22 -5.34
C LYS A 123 1.37 -7.60 -6.72
N ASP A 124 1.57 -8.43 -7.74
CA ASP A 124 1.78 -7.99 -9.12
C ASP A 124 0.56 -7.23 -9.64
N LYS A 125 -0.65 -7.71 -9.35
CA LYS A 125 -1.91 -7.04 -9.72
C LYS A 125 -2.06 -5.66 -9.08
N ILE A 126 -1.62 -5.48 -7.83
CA ILE A 126 -1.68 -4.18 -7.15
C ILE A 126 -0.61 -3.23 -7.69
N LEU A 127 0.60 -3.72 -7.91
CA LEU A 127 1.73 -2.92 -8.40
C LEU A 127 1.57 -2.50 -9.88
N MET A 128 1.12 -3.43 -10.72
CA MET A 128 1.08 -3.25 -12.19
C MET A 128 -0.33 -2.94 -12.70
N GLY A 129 -1.37 -3.27 -11.92
CA GLY A 129 -2.76 -3.25 -12.35
C GLY A 129 -3.25 -4.61 -12.86
N PRO A 130 -4.51 -4.74 -13.29
CA PRO A 130 -5.04 -5.99 -13.83
C PRO A 130 -4.43 -6.33 -15.20
N GLU A 131 -4.11 -7.60 -15.41
CA GLU A 131 -3.67 -8.12 -16.72
C GLU A 131 -4.78 -7.96 -17.77
N ARG A 132 -4.52 -7.25 -18.88
CA ARG A 132 -5.49 -7.12 -19.97
C ARG A 132 -5.34 -8.27 -20.97
N ARG A 133 -6.01 -9.40 -20.72
CA ARG A 133 -6.01 -10.55 -21.64
C ARG A 133 -6.81 -10.34 -22.93
N SER A 134 -7.70 -9.35 -22.97
CA SER A 134 -8.67 -9.15 -24.07
C SER A 134 -8.20 -8.23 -25.19
N VAL A 135 -6.97 -7.70 -25.12
CA VAL A 135 -6.41 -6.93 -26.24
C VAL A 135 -5.64 -7.90 -27.11
N GLU A 136 -6.22 -8.28 -28.24
CA GLU A 136 -5.51 -9.02 -29.28
C GLU A 136 -4.46 -8.09 -29.88
N ILE A 137 -3.23 -8.14 -29.34
CA ILE A 137 -2.13 -7.33 -29.83
C ILE A 137 -1.61 -7.99 -31.10
N ASP A 138 -1.61 -7.24 -32.20
CA ASP A 138 -0.99 -7.66 -33.46
C ASP A 138 0.47 -8.11 -33.26
N ASN A 139 0.90 -9.14 -33.97
CA ASN A 139 2.23 -9.73 -33.83
C ASN A 139 3.35 -8.70 -34.08
N LYS A 140 3.10 -7.73 -34.97
CA LYS A 140 4.04 -6.62 -35.21
C LYS A 140 4.21 -5.74 -33.97
N ASN A 141 3.11 -5.35 -33.33
CA ASN A 141 3.14 -4.54 -32.12
C ASN A 141 3.74 -5.30 -30.93
N LYS A 142 3.43 -6.60 -30.78
CA LYS A 142 4.09 -7.46 -29.77
C LYS A 142 5.61 -7.46 -29.94
N THR A 143 6.07 -7.57 -31.17
CA THR A 143 7.52 -7.58 -31.49
C THR A 143 8.17 -6.24 -31.14
N ILE A 144 7.53 -5.11 -31.48
CA ILE A 144 8.02 -3.78 -31.15
C ILE A 144 8.10 -3.59 -29.63
N THR A 145 7.06 -3.95 -28.89
CA THR A 145 7.06 -3.89 -27.43
C THR A 145 8.13 -4.80 -26.83
N ALA A 146 8.33 -6.01 -27.36
CA ALA A 146 9.40 -6.90 -26.92
C ALA A 146 10.78 -6.26 -27.07
N TYR A 147 11.06 -5.62 -28.22
CA TYR A 147 12.31 -4.89 -28.41
C TYR A 147 12.44 -3.71 -27.44
N HIS A 148 11.37 -2.94 -27.23
CA HIS A 148 11.37 -1.81 -26.29
C HIS A 148 11.71 -2.24 -24.85
N GLU A 149 10.98 -3.22 -24.32
CA GLU A 149 11.19 -3.73 -22.95
C GLU A 149 12.55 -4.43 -22.81
N SER A 150 13.00 -5.15 -23.84
CA SER A 150 14.32 -5.77 -23.85
C SER A 150 15.46 -4.74 -23.84
N GLY A 151 15.28 -3.60 -24.52
CA GLY A 151 16.24 -2.50 -24.51
C GLY A 151 16.42 -1.92 -23.11
N HIS A 152 15.30 -1.63 -22.42
CA HIS A 152 15.32 -1.18 -21.03
C HIS A 152 15.98 -2.20 -20.10
N ALA A 153 15.64 -3.49 -20.24
CA ALA A 153 16.22 -4.55 -19.42
C ALA A 153 17.73 -4.70 -19.65
N ILE A 154 18.20 -4.66 -20.90
CA ILE A 154 19.63 -4.77 -21.22
C ILE A 154 20.39 -3.56 -20.65
N ILE A 155 19.89 -2.33 -20.87
CA ILE A 155 20.55 -1.12 -20.38
C ILE A 155 20.63 -1.12 -18.85
N ALA A 156 19.54 -1.47 -18.16
CA ALA A 156 19.53 -1.56 -16.71
C ALA A 156 20.50 -2.65 -16.19
N TYR A 157 20.63 -3.78 -16.88
CA TYR A 157 21.54 -4.85 -16.48
C TYR A 157 23.04 -4.48 -16.58
N TYR A 158 23.43 -3.74 -17.62
CA TYR A 158 24.83 -3.36 -17.84
C TYR A 158 25.25 -2.05 -17.15
N THR A 159 24.32 -1.33 -16.53
CA THR A 159 24.61 -0.06 -15.84
C THR A 159 24.90 -0.33 -14.36
N LYS A 160 26.13 -0.01 -13.92
CA LYS A 160 26.67 -0.41 -12.60
C LYS A 160 25.88 0.11 -11.39
N ASP A 161 25.14 1.20 -11.54
CA ASP A 161 24.36 1.85 -10.48
C ASP A 161 22.85 1.86 -10.77
N ALA A 162 22.39 1.09 -11.77
CA ALA A 162 20.98 0.96 -12.04
C ALA A 162 20.29 0.07 -11.00
N MET A 163 19.03 0.36 -10.71
CA MET A 163 18.20 -0.45 -9.83
C MET A 163 18.02 -1.88 -10.42
N PRO A 164 18.03 -2.92 -9.57
CA PRO A 164 17.94 -4.30 -10.03
C PRO A 164 16.59 -4.61 -10.68
N ILE A 165 16.65 -5.39 -11.77
CA ILE A 165 15.47 -5.83 -12.50
C ILE A 165 14.80 -6.97 -11.74
N ASN A 166 13.55 -6.77 -11.33
CA ASN A 166 12.78 -7.82 -10.64
C ASN A 166 11.94 -8.67 -11.60
N LYS A 167 11.30 -8.03 -12.59
CA LYS A 167 10.45 -8.71 -13.58
C LYS A 167 10.34 -7.86 -14.84
N ALA A 168 10.55 -8.47 -16.01
CA ALA A 168 10.35 -7.86 -17.31
C ALA A 168 9.34 -8.69 -18.11
N THR A 169 8.32 -8.05 -18.69
CA THR A 169 7.27 -8.74 -19.46
C THR A 169 6.74 -7.87 -20.60
N ILE A 170 6.26 -8.52 -21.65
CA ILE A 170 5.63 -7.88 -22.82
C ILE A 170 4.10 -7.80 -22.69
N ILE A 171 3.55 -8.25 -21.57
CA ILE A 171 2.11 -8.29 -21.29
C ILE A 171 1.67 -6.90 -20.80
N LEU A 172 0.62 -6.35 -21.44
CA LEU A 172 0.06 -5.05 -21.05
C LEU A 172 -0.70 -5.14 -19.72
N PHE A 173 -0.13 -4.51 -18.71
CA PHE A 173 -0.85 -4.05 -17.53
C PHE A 173 -1.25 -2.57 -17.73
N HIS A 174 -2.13 -2.03 -16.88
CA HIS A 174 -2.85 -0.77 -17.14
C HIS A 174 -1.93 0.44 -17.44
N VAL A 175 -0.64 0.37 -17.09
CA VAL A 175 0.43 1.33 -17.40
C VAL A 175 1.75 0.57 -17.60
N ILE A 176 2.58 0.95 -18.58
CA ILE A 176 3.95 0.43 -18.75
C ILE A 176 4.79 0.97 -17.60
N TYR A 177 5.06 0.14 -16.59
CA TYR A 177 6.08 0.40 -15.60
C TYR A 177 7.17 -0.64 -15.76
N LEU A 178 8.33 -0.21 -16.23
CA LEU A 178 9.57 -0.94 -15.97
C LEU A 178 9.79 -0.89 -14.46
N PHE A 179 9.46 -1.98 -13.75
CA PHE A 179 9.66 -2.04 -12.30
C PHE A 179 11.15 -2.27 -12.01
N THR A 180 11.87 -1.16 -11.87
CA THR A 180 13.01 -1.01 -10.98
C THR A 180 12.47 -0.90 -9.54
N LEU A 181 12.70 -1.93 -8.71
CA LEU A 181 12.60 -1.83 -7.24
C LEU A 181 14.01 -1.76 -6.66
#